data_AF-A0AA39HUK4-F1
#
_entry.id   AF-A0AA39HUK4-F1
#
_cell.length_a   1.000
_cell.length_b   1.000
_cell.length_c   1.000
_cell.angle_alpha   90.00
_cell.angle_beta   90.00
_cell.angle_gamma   90.00
#
_symmetry.space_group_name_H-M   'P 1'
#
loop_
_entity.id
_entity.type
_entity.pdbx_description
1 polymer ?
#
loop_
_entity_poly.entity_id
_entity_poly.type
_entity_poly.pdbx_seq_one_letter_code
_entity_poly.pdbx_strand_id
1 'polypeptide(L)'
;MATVEPVLELAAKYRGEFEETFGGLRSRAQIIRQTLQEQVATSQQQFESIQPQLNAKKEELIHTLKNMEPVEGVQHRRIMETFTWAGVLSAGAFIGGIISSLLLSSIIGLFFDALPAFLLAYILLPVMMFLDIRKATADDTVLRFKMLAIAAAQGTLIGFLISERYLSTMQPLSFITPLCIGLFAQLAESKVLNNRTHIFAACLGSGLVVHLLLGLVLGQLGFSYLLLSLLYTAVGYGTLQLFFKYMAEDYAQPSHVYQYAFFCAAIYCQALVFFLFGGPYHLVEQYAEQNPIH
;
A
#
# COMPACT_ATOMS: atom_id res chain seq x y z
N MET A 1 29.79 -71.78 -23.22
CA MET A 1 29.94 -70.84 -22.09
C MET A 1 29.97 -69.44 -22.67
N ALA A 2 28.85 -68.71 -22.59
CA ALA A 2 28.80 -67.31 -23.02
C ALA A 2 29.41 -66.44 -21.91
N THR A 3 30.25 -65.49 -22.30
CA THR A 3 31.09 -64.66 -21.44
C THR A 3 30.24 -63.66 -20.64
N VAL A 4 30.21 -63.82 -19.31
CA VAL A 4 29.49 -62.94 -18.35
C VAL A 4 30.29 -61.66 -18.04
N GLU A 5 31.55 -61.64 -18.47
CA GLU A 5 32.55 -60.59 -18.24
C GLU A 5 32.15 -59.18 -18.72
N PRO A 6 31.65 -58.96 -19.96
CA PRO A 6 31.26 -57.62 -20.41
C PRO A 6 30.04 -57.05 -19.66
N VAL A 7 29.18 -57.90 -19.09
CA VAL A 7 28.02 -57.46 -18.29
C VAL A 7 28.45 -57.01 -16.90
N LEU A 8 29.43 -57.68 -16.30
CA LEU A 8 30.01 -57.33 -15.01
C LEU A 8 30.80 -56.01 -15.06
N GLU A 9 31.57 -55.78 -16.13
CA GLU A 9 32.27 -54.52 -16.35
C GLU A 9 31.30 -53.34 -16.52
N LEU A 10 30.21 -53.54 -17.28
CA LEU A 10 29.20 -52.52 -17.48
C LEU A 10 28.47 -52.18 -16.17
N ALA A 11 28.15 -53.19 -15.35
CA ALA A 11 27.53 -52.98 -14.03
C ALA A 11 28.46 -52.25 -13.05
N ALA A 12 29.75 -52.58 -13.05
CA ALA A 12 30.74 -51.88 -12.23
C ALA A 12 30.91 -50.42 -12.66
N LYS A 13 30.92 -50.17 -13.98
CA LYS A 13 30.98 -48.82 -14.55
C LYS A 13 29.76 -47.97 -14.17
N TYR A 14 28.53 -48.49 -14.34
CA TYR A 14 27.32 -47.76 -13.96
C TYR A 14 27.25 -47.50 -12.46
N ARG A 15 27.72 -48.43 -11.62
CA ARG A 15 27.79 -48.21 -10.17
C ARG A 15 28.76 -47.08 -9.82
N GLY A 16 29.92 -47.04 -10.46
CA GLY A 16 30.91 -45.96 -10.28
C GLY A 16 30.36 -44.59 -10.71
N GLU A 17 29.74 -44.52 -11.89
CA GLU A 17 29.11 -43.28 -12.41
C GLU A 17 27.97 -42.79 -11.51
N PHE A 18 27.19 -43.72 -10.93
CA PHE A 18 26.11 -43.39 -10.01
C PHE A 18 26.63 -42.88 -8.66
N GLU A 19 27.65 -43.52 -8.08
CA GLU A 19 28.28 -43.10 -6.82
C GLU A 19 28.97 -41.73 -6.97
N GLU A 20 29.62 -41.46 -8.11
CA GLU A 20 30.23 -40.17 -8.43
C GLU A 20 29.18 -39.06 -8.58
N THR A 21 28.09 -39.34 -9.31
CA THR A 21 26.98 -38.39 -9.49
C THR A 21 26.28 -38.08 -8.16
N PHE A 22 26.07 -39.10 -7.31
CA PHE A 22 25.44 -38.93 -6.00
C PHE A 22 26.36 -38.19 -5.02
N GLY A 23 27.67 -38.45 -5.06
CA GLY A 23 28.69 -37.71 -4.32
C GLY A 23 28.72 -36.22 -4.71
N GLY A 24 28.63 -35.94 -6.02
CA GLY A 24 28.54 -34.58 -6.55
C GLY A 24 27.27 -33.84 -6.12
N LEU A 25 26.10 -34.51 -6.16
CA LEU A 25 24.84 -33.94 -5.68
C LEU A 25 24.86 -33.65 -4.18
N ARG A 26 25.41 -34.57 -3.38
CA ARG A 26 25.51 -34.40 -1.92
C ARG A 26 26.41 -33.23 -1.53
N SER A 27 27.55 -33.08 -2.20
CA SER A 27 28.47 -31.96 -2.00
C SER A 27 27.80 -30.62 -2.35
N ARG A 28 27.10 -30.54 -3.50
CA ARG A 28 26.33 -29.34 -3.90
C ARG A 28 25.21 -29.01 -2.92
N ALA A 29 24.49 -30.01 -2.41
CA ALA A 29 23.46 -29.81 -1.39
C ALA A 29 24.02 -29.25 -0.08
N GLN A 30 25.22 -29.68 0.33
CA GLN A 30 25.89 -29.14 1.52
C GLN A 30 26.37 -27.70 1.33
N ILE A 31 26.92 -27.38 0.15
CA ILE A 31 27.35 -26.01 -0.19
C ILE A 31 26.15 -25.05 -0.22
N ILE A 32 25.03 -25.46 -0.83
CA ILE A 32 23.79 -24.67 -0.82
C ILE A 32 23.30 -24.44 0.60
N ARG A 33 23.33 -25.47 1.45
CA ARG A 33 22.91 -25.36 2.85
C ARG A 33 23.82 -24.40 3.65
N GLN A 34 25.14 -24.46 3.44
CA GLN A 34 26.09 -23.55 4.07
C GLN A 34 25.90 -22.10 3.59
N THR A 35 25.75 -21.89 2.29
CA THR A 35 25.51 -20.56 1.71
C THR A 35 24.21 -19.94 2.22
N LEU A 36 23.15 -20.76 2.33
CA LEU A 36 21.88 -20.31 2.93
C LEU A 36 22.03 -19.99 4.41
N GLN A 37 22.79 -20.79 5.17
CA GLN A 37 23.05 -20.51 6.59
C GLN A 37 23.86 -19.23 6.79
N GLU A 38 24.87 -18.98 5.96
CA GLU A 38 25.66 -17.74 5.99
C GLU A 38 24.83 -16.52 5.59
N GLN A 39 23.98 -16.62 4.57
CA GLN A 39 23.06 -15.54 4.19
C GLN A 39 22.02 -15.25 5.26
N VAL A 40 21.48 -16.29 5.92
CA VAL A 40 20.55 -16.13 7.05
C VAL A 40 21.26 -15.48 8.23
N ALA A 41 22.46 -15.95 8.59
CA ALA A 41 23.24 -15.38 9.70
C ALA A 41 23.61 -13.90 9.44
N THR A 42 24.01 -13.57 8.21
CA THR A 42 24.33 -12.19 7.80
C THR A 42 23.09 -11.30 7.83
N SER A 43 21.95 -11.79 7.31
CA SER A 43 20.68 -11.06 7.34
C SER A 43 20.20 -10.84 8.78
N GLN A 44 20.43 -11.81 9.66
CA GLN A 44 20.05 -11.73 11.07
C GLN A 44 20.91 -10.74 11.84
N GLN A 45 22.23 -10.72 11.60
CA GLN A 45 23.13 -9.69 12.14
C GLN A 45 22.80 -8.28 11.62
N GLN A 46 22.48 -8.15 10.32
CA GLN A 46 22.02 -6.88 9.76
C GLN A 46 20.71 -6.42 10.42
N PHE A 47 19.78 -7.34 10.67
CA PHE A 47 18.53 -7.04 11.36
C PHE A 47 18.77 -6.60 12.81
N GLU A 48 19.63 -7.30 13.55
CA GLU A 48 20.02 -6.93 14.92
C GLU A 48 20.67 -5.54 14.98
N SER A 49 21.49 -5.18 13.98
CA SER A 49 22.12 -3.86 13.90
C SER A 49 21.14 -2.72 13.62
N ILE A 50 20.03 -3.01 12.92
CA ILE A 50 18.98 -2.04 12.56
C ILE A 50 17.90 -1.98 13.65
N GLN A 51 17.73 -3.04 14.44
CA GLN A 51 16.73 -3.14 15.52
C GLN A 51 16.70 -1.92 16.46
N PRO A 52 17.83 -1.41 17.00
CA PRO A 52 17.78 -0.23 17.87
C PRO A 52 17.31 1.03 17.12
N GLN A 53 17.71 1.21 15.87
CA GLN A 53 17.27 2.34 15.04
C GLN A 53 15.77 2.25 14.72
N LEU A 54 15.29 1.03 14.45
CA LEU A 54 13.87 0.76 14.22
C LEU A 54 13.04 1.03 15.47
N ASN A 55 13.52 0.60 16.64
CA ASN A 55 12.87 0.87 17.92
C ASN A 55 12.81 2.37 18.20
N ALA A 56 13.91 3.11 17.98
CA ALA A 56 13.94 4.56 18.14
C ALA A 56 12.94 5.26 17.20
N LYS A 57 12.89 4.89 15.92
CA LYS A 57 11.91 5.44 14.96
C LYS A 57 10.48 5.08 15.32
N LYS A 58 10.25 3.89 15.88
CA LYS A 58 8.93 3.48 16.39
C LYS A 58 8.50 4.34 17.57
N GLU A 59 9.37 4.54 18.56
CA GLU A 59 9.09 5.40 19.72
C GLU A 59 8.86 6.84 19.28
N GLU A 60 9.68 7.33 18.37
CA GLU A 60 9.54 8.63 17.75
C GLU A 60 8.19 8.79 17.04
N LEU A 61 7.77 7.80 16.25
CA LEU A 61 6.47 7.79 15.58
C LEU A 61 5.33 7.80 16.61
N ILE A 62 5.41 6.95 17.64
CA ILE A 62 4.40 6.90 18.70
C ILE A 62 4.29 8.25 19.42
N HIS A 63 5.44 8.86 19.74
CA HIS A 63 5.48 10.18 20.35
C HIS A 63 4.83 11.23 19.44
N THR A 64 5.17 11.21 18.14
CA THR A 64 4.60 12.10 17.13
C THR A 64 3.08 11.96 17.03
N LEU A 65 2.59 10.72 16.97
CA LEU A 65 1.16 10.42 16.90
C LEU A 65 0.40 10.77 18.18
N LYS A 66 1.09 10.87 19.33
CA LYS A 66 0.47 11.27 20.61
C LYS A 66 0.57 12.76 20.87
N ASN A 67 1.39 13.49 20.12
CA ASN A 67 1.61 14.90 20.36
C ASN A 67 0.33 15.70 20.04
N MET A 68 -0.25 16.33 21.06
CA MET A 68 -1.43 17.19 20.96
C MET A 68 -1.14 18.65 21.34
N GLU A 69 0.13 19.01 21.50
CA GLU A 69 0.52 20.39 21.78
C GLU A 69 0.10 21.33 20.64
N PRO A 70 -0.16 22.62 20.95
CA PRO A 70 -0.45 23.64 19.95
C PRO A 70 0.61 23.67 18.85
N VAL A 71 0.18 23.90 17.62
CA VAL A 71 1.07 24.00 16.47
C VAL A 71 1.39 25.47 16.26
N GLU A 72 2.62 25.89 16.54
CA GLU A 72 3.03 27.26 16.23
C GLU A 72 3.13 27.45 14.71
N GLY A 73 2.58 28.55 14.20
CA GLY A 73 2.72 28.93 12.79
C GLY A 73 2.08 27.93 11.81
N VAL A 74 0.84 27.51 12.04
CA VAL A 74 0.12 26.58 11.16
C VAL A 74 0.08 27.13 9.73
N GLN A 75 0.69 26.40 8.80
CA GLN A 75 0.71 26.76 7.38
C GLN A 75 -0.51 26.15 6.67
N HIS A 76 -1.70 26.72 6.94
CA HIS A 76 -2.99 26.25 6.41
C HIS A 76 -2.97 26.04 4.89
N ARG A 77 -2.35 26.97 4.15
CA ARG A 77 -2.16 26.85 2.70
C ARG A 77 -1.37 25.61 2.29
N ARG A 78 -0.27 25.26 2.99
CA ARG A 78 0.52 24.07 2.64
C ARG A 78 -0.22 22.80 2.99
N ILE A 79 -0.99 22.78 4.09
CA ILE A 79 -1.89 21.66 4.39
C ILE A 79 -2.90 21.50 3.24
N MET A 80 -3.54 22.60 2.83
CA MET A 80 -4.47 22.63 1.71
C MET A 80 -3.85 22.05 0.44
N GLU A 81 -2.71 22.57 0.00
CA GLU A 81 -2.02 22.11 -1.21
C GLU A 81 -1.63 20.63 -1.12
N THR A 82 -1.09 20.20 0.02
CA THR A 82 -0.67 18.81 0.25
C THR A 82 -1.84 17.84 0.15
N PHE A 83 -2.88 18.07 0.94
CA PHE A 83 -3.98 17.13 1.06
C PHE A 83 -4.95 17.23 -0.13
N THR A 84 -5.04 18.38 -0.80
CA THR A 84 -5.76 18.46 -2.08
C THR A 84 -5.07 17.60 -3.14
N TRP A 85 -3.73 17.67 -3.25
CA TRP A 85 -2.99 16.79 -4.16
C TRP A 85 -3.10 15.32 -3.77
N ALA A 86 -3.05 14.98 -2.48
CA ALA A 86 -3.31 13.60 -2.04
C ALA A 86 -4.70 13.12 -2.50
N GLY A 87 -5.72 13.98 -2.43
CA GLY A 87 -7.05 13.71 -2.97
C GLY A 87 -7.04 13.49 -4.47
N VAL A 88 -6.31 14.31 -5.24
CA VAL A 88 -6.15 14.15 -6.69
C VAL A 88 -5.48 12.81 -7.03
N LEU A 89 -4.44 12.41 -6.30
CA LEU A 89 -3.77 11.11 -6.48
C LEU A 89 -4.75 9.96 -6.23
N SER A 90 -5.48 10.00 -5.11
CA SER A 90 -6.49 8.99 -4.77
C SER A 90 -7.63 8.94 -5.78
N ALA A 91 -8.07 10.08 -6.33
CA ALA A 91 -9.09 10.14 -7.37
C ALA A 91 -8.58 9.56 -8.70
N GLY A 92 -7.34 9.87 -9.09
CA GLY A 92 -6.70 9.28 -10.27
C GLY A 92 -6.59 7.76 -10.17
N ALA A 93 -6.19 7.26 -9.00
CA ALA A 93 -6.16 5.82 -8.72
C ALA A 93 -7.56 5.20 -8.75
N PHE A 94 -8.56 5.86 -8.18
CA PHE A 94 -9.95 5.39 -8.21
C PHE A 94 -10.49 5.26 -9.64
N ILE A 95 -10.26 6.26 -10.49
CA ILE A 95 -10.64 6.24 -11.90
C ILE A 95 -9.91 5.11 -12.64
N GLY A 96 -8.59 4.99 -12.45
CA GLY A 96 -7.81 3.90 -13.04
C GLY A 96 -8.32 2.52 -12.60
N GLY A 97 -8.69 2.38 -11.34
CA GLY A 97 -9.27 1.17 -10.77
C GLY A 97 -10.59 0.78 -11.42
N ILE A 98 -11.52 1.72 -11.58
CA ILE A 98 -12.80 1.48 -12.27
C ILE A 98 -12.59 1.05 -13.71
N ILE A 99 -11.76 1.80 -14.46
CA ILE A 99 -11.47 1.50 -15.86
C ILE A 99 -10.87 0.09 -15.97
N SER A 100 -9.97 -0.26 -15.06
CA SER A 100 -9.33 -1.56 -15.03
C SER A 100 -10.31 -2.69 -14.72
N SER A 101 -11.08 -2.57 -13.64
CA SER A 101 -12.03 -3.61 -13.23
C SER A 101 -13.12 -3.86 -14.26
N LEU A 102 -13.54 -2.83 -15.00
CA LEU A 102 -14.63 -2.93 -15.97
C LEU A 102 -14.15 -3.33 -17.38
N LEU A 103 -13.01 -2.82 -17.84
CA LEU A 103 -12.62 -2.91 -19.25
C LEU A 103 -11.28 -3.63 -19.48
N LEU A 104 -10.32 -3.46 -18.57
CA LEU A 104 -8.94 -3.91 -18.82
C LEU A 104 -8.57 -5.19 -18.08
N SER A 105 -9.41 -5.70 -17.17
CA SER A 105 -9.04 -6.86 -16.34
C SER A 105 -8.63 -8.06 -17.20
N SER A 106 -9.41 -8.39 -18.25
CA SER A 106 -9.08 -9.47 -19.18
C SER A 106 -7.79 -9.22 -19.98
N ILE A 107 -7.49 -7.96 -20.32
CA ILE A 107 -6.27 -7.60 -21.07
C ILE A 107 -5.05 -7.67 -20.17
N ILE A 108 -5.15 -7.13 -18.96
CA ILE A 108 -4.08 -7.14 -17.95
C ILE A 108 -3.78 -8.60 -17.55
N GLY A 109 -4.81 -9.43 -17.42
CA GLY A 109 -4.67 -10.86 -17.15
C GLY A 109 -3.91 -11.66 -18.22
N LEU A 110 -3.73 -11.14 -19.44
CA LEU A 110 -2.86 -11.76 -20.45
C LEU A 110 -1.36 -11.60 -20.14
N PHE A 111 -1.01 -10.56 -19.39
CA PHE A 111 0.38 -10.19 -19.11
C PHE A 111 0.76 -10.40 -17.65
N PHE A 112 -0.20 -10.31 -16.72
CA PHE A 112 0.02 -10.35 -15.29
C PHE A 112 -0.92 -11.34 -14.59
N ASP A 113 -0.31 -12.22 -13.79
CA ASP A 113 -1.02 -12.92 -12.73
C ASP A 113 -1.19 -12.00 -11.49
N ALA A 114 -2.02 -12.43 -10.53
CA ALA A 114 -2.32 -11.67 -9.33
C ALA A 114 -1.06 -11.34 -8.49
N LEU A 115 -0.09 -12.25 -8.36
CA LEU A 115 1.10 -12.02 -7.55
C LEU A 115 2.01 -10.91 -8.13
N PRO A 116 2.42 -10.95 -9.42
CA PRO A 116 3.14 -9.84 -10.06
C PRO A 116 2.42 -8.50 -9.97
N ALA A 117 1.11 -8.47 -10.24
CA ALA A 117 0.31 -7.24 -10.15
C ALA A 117 0.29 -6.68 -8.71
N PHE A 118 0.17 -7.56 -7.71
CA PHE A 118 0.24 -7.20 -6.29
C PHE A 118 1.60 -6.60 -5.92
N LEU A 119 2.70 -7.27 -6.28
CA LEU A 119 4.05 -6.77 -6.00
C LEU A 119 4.30 -5.42 -6.69
N LEU A 120 3.82 -5.26 -7.92
CA LEU A 120 3.97 -4.01 -8.66
C LEU A 120 3.18 -2.86 -8.03
N ALA A 121 1.90 -3.10 -7.69
CA ALA A 121 0.99 -2.10 -7.16
C ALA A 121 1.35 -1.64 -5.73
N TYR A 122 1.75 -2.58 -4.87
CA TYR A 122 1.90 -2.33 -3.44
C TYR A 122 3.36 -2.28 -2.97
N ILE A 123 4.34 -2.65 -3.80
CA ILE A 123 5.75 -2.63 -3.40
C ILE A 123 6.59 -1.83 -4.38
N LEU A 124 6.69 -2.28 -5.63
CA LEU A 124 7.64 -1.71 -6.59
C LEU A 124 7.31 -0.26 -6.95
N LEU A 125 6.08 0.04 -7.36
CA LEU A 125 5.66 1.40 -7.72
C LEU A 125 5.79 2.38 -6.52
N PRO A 126 5.30 2.05 -5.30
CA PRO A 126 5.57 2.87 -4.12
C PRO A 126 7.04 3.15 -3.87
N VAL A 127 7.88 2.11 -3.85
CA VAL A 127 9.31 2.25 -3.55
C VAL A 127 10.01 3.13 -4.59
N MET A 128 9.75 2.90 -5.88
CA MET A 128 10.31 3.73 -6.96
C MET A 128 9.93 5.20 -6.80
N MET A 129 8.65 5.49 -6.53
CA MET A 129 8.19 6.86 -6.34
C MET A 129 8.80 7.50 -5.08
N PHE A 130 8.92 6.77 -3.96
CA PHE A 130 9.59 7.28 -2.76
C PHE A 130 11.07 7.60 -3.00
N LEU A 131 11.78 6.78 -3.77
CA LEU A 131 13.17 7.05 -4.14
C LEU A 131 13.29 8.32 -5.00
N ASP A 132 12.35 8.53 -5.92
CA ASP A 132 12.32 9.72 -6.76
C ASP A 132 11.97 10.99 -5.98
N ILE A 133 11.01 10.93 -5.05
CA ILE A 133 10.67 12.04 -4.15
C ILE A 133 11.90 12.45 -3.31
N ARG A 134 12.67 11.48 -2.80
CA ARG A 134 13.86 11.75 -1.97
C ARG A 134 15.03 12.32 -2.76
N LYS A 135 15.13 12.00 -4.05
CA LYS A 135 16.19 12.51 -4.93
C LYS A 135 15.87 13.86 -5.53
N ALA A 136 14.65 14.38 -5.36
CA ALA A 136 14.07 15.39 -6.21
C ALA A 136 14.96 16.64 -6.39
N THR A 137 15.62 16.69 -7.54
CA THR A 137 16.17 17.88 -8.23
C THR A 137 15.25 18.34 -9.36
N ALA A 138 14.11 17.66 -9.54
CA ALA A 138 13.13 17.88 -10.60
C ALA A 138 12.14 18.99 -10.24
N ASP A 139 11.58 19.64 -11.25
CA ASP A 139 10.48 20.61 -11.13
C ASP A 139 9.27 20.00 -10.39
N ASP A 140 8.73 20.75 -9.42
CA ASP A 140 7.57 20.40 -8.59
C ASP A 140 6.37 19.97 -9.45
N THR A 141 6.15 20.65 -10.58
CA THR A 141 5.05 20.31 -11.50
C THR A 141 5.24 18.91 -12.10
N VAL A 142 6.45 18.64 -12.62
CA VAL A 142 6.79 17.33 -13.23
C VAL A 142 6.64 16.22 -12.20
N LEU A 143 7.06 16.45 -10.96
CA LEU A 143 6.96 15.47 -9.89
C LEU A 143 5.50 15.16 -9.52
N ARG A 144 4.61 16.16 -9.46
CA ARG A 144 3.17 15.97 -9.20
C ARG A 144 2.50 15.13 -10.28
N PHE A 145 2.74 15.44 -11.55
CA PHE A 145 2.18 14.66 -12.65
C PHE A 145 2.74 13.25 -12.73
N LYS A 146 4.02 13.06 -12.39
CA LYS A 146 4.62 11.73 -12.26
C LYS A 146 3.96 10.91 -11.15
N MET A 147 3.76 11.49 -9.97
CA MET A 147 3.02 10.85 -8.87
C MET A 147 1.60 10.49 -9.30
N LEU A 148 0.90 11.38 -10.02
CA LEU A 148 -0.44 11.12 -10.51
C LEU A 148 -0.47 9.95 -11.50
N ALA A 149 0.47 9.90 -12.45
CA ALA A 149 0.58 8.79 -13.39
C ALA A 149 0.85 7.46 -12.67
N ILE A 150 1.75 7.45 -11.68
CA ILE A 150 2.01 6.26 -10.86
C ILE A 150 0.79 5.88 -10.03
N ALA A 151 0.11 6.83 -9.40
CA ALA A 151 -1.11 6.57 -8.62
C ALA A 151 -2.22 5.98 -9.50
N ALA A 152 -2.41 6.50 -10.72
CA ALA A 152 -3.35 5.93 -11.69
C ALA A 152 -2.96 4.50 -12.10
N ALA A 153 -1.67 4.24 -12.36
CA ALA A 153 -1.17 2.90 -12.67
C ALA A 153 -1.38 1.91 -11.50
N GLN A 154 -1.12 2.34 -10.26
CA GLN A 154 -1.43 1.56 -9.06
C GLN A 154 -2.92 1.30 -8.95
N GLY A 155 -3.75 2.32 -9.17
CA GLY A 155 -5.21 2.19 -9.23
C GLY A 155 -5.66 1.13 -10.23
N THR A 156 -5.13 1.16 -11.45
CA THR A 156 -5.39 0.17 -12.50
C THR A 156 -5.03 -1.24 -12.05
N LEU A 157 -3.83 -1.44 -11.48
CA LEU A 157 -3.41 -2.76 -11.00
C LEU A 157 -4.28 -3.23 -9.81
N ILE A 158 -4.64 -2.33 -8.90
CA ILE A 158 -5.53 -2.64 -7.79
C ILE A 158 -6.93 -3.03 -8.31
N GLY A 159 -7.45 -2.29 -9.29
CA GLY A 159 -8.72 -2.58 -9.97
C GLY A 159 -8.74 -3.98 -10.59
N PHE A 160 -7.63 -4.39 -11.22
CA PHE A 160 -7.45 -5.75 -11.71
C PHE A 160 -7.49 -6.77 -10.55
N LEU A 161 -6.71 -6.55 -9.49
CA LEU A 161 -6.63 -7.45 -8.32
C LEU A 161 -7.96 -7.62 -7.58
N ILE A 162 -8.79 -6.58 -7.53
CA ILE A 162 -10.09 -6.62 -6.86
C ILE A 162 -11.23 -6.99 -7.81
N SER A 163 -11.00 -7.12 -9.12
CA SER A 163 -12.07 -7.45 -10.07
C SER A 163 -12.73 -8.80 -9.77
N GLU A 164 -12.01 -9.72 -9.11
CA GLU A 164 -12.51 -11.02 -8.67
C GLU A 164 -12.97 -11.06 -7.20
N ARG A 165 -12.91 -9.92 -6.50
CA ARG A 165 -13.28 -9.81 -5.07
C ARG A 165 -14.38 -8.78 -4.85
N TYR A 166 -15.39 -9.16 -4.09
CA TYR A 166 -16.49 -8.29 -3.70
C TYR A 166 -16.50 -8.04 -2.19
N LEU A 167 -16.81 -6.80 -1.79
CA LEU A 167 -17.19 -6.46 -0.42
C LEU A 167 -18.70 -6.31 -0.36
N SER A 168 -19.32 -6.77 0.73
CA SER A 168 -20.79 -6.73 0.91
C SER A 168 -21.43 -5.35 0.70
N THR A 169 -20.66 -4.27 0.90
CA THR A 169 -21.03 -2.89 0.60
C THR A 169 -20.00 -2.24 -0.32
N MET A 170 -20.42 -1.23 -1.06
CA MET A 170 -19.50 -0.35 -1.80
C MET A 170 -18.42 0.20 -0.85
N GLN A 171 -17.21 0.40 -1.36
CA GLN A 171 -16.14 1.02 -0.59
C GLN A 171 -16.31 2.55 -0.50
N PRO A 172 -16.00 3.19 0.65
CA PRO A 172 -15.89 4.64 0.73
C PRO A 172 -14.82 5.18 -0.23
N LEU A 173 -15.02 6.40 -0.72
CA LEU A 173 -14.10 7.01 -1.69
C LEU A 173 -12.87 7.56 -0.97
N SER A 174 -11.71 6.95 -1.20
CA SER A 174 -10.46 7.27 -0.49
C SER A 174 -9.98 8.72 -0.64
N PHE A 175 -10.43 9.43 -1.68
CA PHE A 175 -10.11 10.84 -1.92
C PHE A 175 -10.94 11.82 -1.08
N ILE A 176 -12.04 11.41 -0.44
CA ILE A 176 -12.89 12.33 0.35
C ILE A 176 -12.11 12.91 1.54
N THR A 177 -11.50 12.06 2.36
CA THR A 177 -10.78 12.48 3.55
C THR A 177 -9.67 13.51 3.25
N PRO A 178 -8.74 13.29 2.30
CA PRO A 178 -7.70 14.26 2.02
C PRO A 178 -8.25 15.55 1.39
N LEU A 179 -9.29 15.48 0.54
CA LEU A 179 -9.94 16.70 0.04
C LEU A 179 -10.60 17.52 1.16
N CYS A 180 -11.25 16.84 2.12
CA CYS A 180 -11.84 17.51 3.29
C CYS A 180 -10.75 18.14 4.17
N ILE A 181 -9.65 17.45 4.43
CA ILE A 181 -8.50 18.03 5.14
C ILE A 181 -8.01 19.28 4.41
N GLY A 182 -7.86 19.21 3.09
CA GLY A 182 -7.37 20.33 2.31
C GLY A 182 -8.30 21.55 2.38
N LEU A 183 -9.59 21.34 2.13
CA LEU A 183 -10.61 22.38 2.15
C LEU A 183 -10.78 23.01 3.54
N PHE A 184 -10.95 22.18 4.57
CA PHE A 184 -11.22 22.68 5.92
C PHE A 184 -9.97 23.24 6.60
N ALA A 185 -8.76 22.85 6.20
CA ALA A 185 -7.56 23.54 6.65
C ALA A 185 -7.60 25.03 6.28
N GLN A 186 -8.03 25.37 5.06
CA GLN A 186 -8.12 26.76 4.62
C GLN A 186 -9.32 27.50 5.23
N LEU A 187 -10.50 26.86 5.31
CA LEU A 187 -11.70 27.49 5.87
C LEU A 187 -11.60 27.72 7.39
N ALA A 188 -10.84 26.88 8.09
CA ALA A 188 -10.66 26.97 9.53
C ALA A 188 -9.60 28.00 9.94
N GLU A 189 -8.75 28.49 9.03
CA GLU A 189 -7.61 29.39 9.33
C GLU A 189 -8.00 30.61 10.17
N SER A 190 -9.16 31.24 9.88
CA SER A 190 -9.62 32.44 10.60
C SER A 190 -10.33 32.16 11.93
N LYS A 191 -10.73 30.91 12.21
CA LYS A 191 -11.60 30.54 13.34
C LYS A 191 -10.96 29.55 14.30
N VAL A 192 -10.00 28.79 13.82
CA VAL A 192 -9.28 27.77 14.57
C VAL A 192 -7.90 28.34 14.84
N LEU A 193 -7.70 28.84 16.06
CA LEU A 193 -6.39 29.16 16.60
C LEU A 193 -5.44 27.95 16.46
N ASN A 194 -4.14 28.14 16.68
CA ASN A 194 -3.05 27.14 16.70
C ASN A 194 -3.29 25.86 17.56
N ASN A 195 -4.50 25.66 18.10
CA ASN A 195 -4.95 24.48 18.80
C ASN A 195 -5.16 23.29 17.84
N ARG A 196 -4.28 22.29 18.00
CA ARG A 196 -4.25 21.06 17.20
C ARG A 196 -5.56 20.26 17.26
N THR A 197 -6.25 20.22 18.40
CA THR A 197 -7.54 19.52 18.55
C THR A 197 -8.62 20.11 17.66
N HIS A 198 -8.71 21.44 17.58
CA HIS A 198 -9.71 22.09 16.72
C HIS A 198 -9.40 21.89 15.23
N ILE A 199 -8.12 21.87 14.84
CA ILE A 199 -7.71 21.58 13.46
C ILE A 199 -8.11 20.15 13.09
N PHE A 200 -7.83 19.17 13.97
CA PHE A 200 -8.24 17.79 13.73
C PHE A 200 -9.76 17.62 13.69
N ALA A 201 -10.49 18.26 14.59
CA ALA A 201 -11.95 18.21 14.57
C ALA A 201 -12.51 18.76 13.25
N ALA A 202 -11.99 19.89 12.76
CA ALA A 202 -12.42 20.48 11.50
C ALA A 202 -12.03 19.62 10.29
N CYS A 203 -10.75 19.24 10.16
CA CYS A 203 -10.23 18.55 8.98
C CYS A 203 -10.65 17.08 8.90
N LEU A 204 -10.53 16.33 10.01
CA LEU A 204 -10.82 14.90 10.04
C LEU A 204 -12.30 14.63 10.29
N GLY A 205 -12.92 15.42 11.17
CA GLY A 205 -14.35 15.31 11.47
C GLY A 205 -15.21 15.58 10.25
N SER A 206 -14.88 16.60 9.43
CA SER A 206 -15.60 16.87 8.17
C SER A 206 -15.51 15.69 7.20
N GLY A 207 -14.32 15.12 6.99
CA GLY A 207 -14.14 13.94 6.13
C GLY A 207 -14.96 12.74 6.59
N LEU A 208 -14.96 12.46 7.90
CA LEU A 208 -15.76 11.37 8.47
C LEU A 208 -17.26 11.63 8.31
N VAL A 209 -17.73 12.85 8.58
CA VAL A 209 -19.14 13.23 8.38
C VAL A 209 -19.56 13.05 6.92
N VAL A 210 -18.73 13.47 5.96
CA VAL A 210 -19.03 13.29 4.53
C VAL A 210 -19.13 11.81 4.16
N HIS A 211 -18.22 10.96 4.65
CA HIS A 211 -18.33 9.50 4.47
C HIS A 211 -19.62 8.95 5.06
N LEU A 212 -19.97 9.32 6.30
CA LEU A 212 -21.20 8.83 6.93
C LEU A 212 -22.46 9.27 6.19
N LEU A 213 -22.50 10.52 5.71
CA LEU A 213 -23.62 11.03 4.93
C LEU A 213 -23.75 10.31 3.59
N LEU A 214 -22.64 10.11 2.86
CA LEU A 214 -22.67 9.39 1.59
C LEU A 214 -23.04 7.92 1.79
N GLY A 215 -22.47 7.26 2.79
CA GLY A 215 -22.83 5.90 3.16
C GLY A 215 -24.32 5.79 3.49
N LEU A 216 -24.89 6.75 4.22
CA LEU A 216 -26.31 6.76 4.57
C LEU A 216 -27.19 6.94 3.32
N VAL A 217 -26.88 7.95 2.50
CA VAL A 217 -27.65 8.28 1.29
C VAL A 217 -27.62 7.14 0.27
N LEU A 218 -26.49 6.43 0.15
CA LEU A 218 -26.32 5.32 -0.79
C LEU A 218 -26.77 3.96 -0.19
N GLY A 219 -27.20 3.92 1.08
CA GLY A 219 -27.56 2.67 1.77
C GLY A 219 -26.38 1.71 1.98
N GLN A 220 -25.15 2.23 2.08
CA GLN A 220 -23.90 1.46 2.10
C GLN A 220 -23.22 1.44 3.48
N LEU A 221 -23.91 1.81 4.58
CA LEU A 221 -23.35 1.82 5.96
C LEU A 221 -23.14 0.42 6.55
N GLY A 222 -22.46 -0.47 5.82
CA GLY A 222 -22.01 -1.76 6.32
C GLY A 222 -20.74 -1.65 7.17
N PHE A 223 -20.40 -2.76 7.82
CA PHE A 223 -19.19 -2.86 8.64
C PHE A 223 -17.93 -2.48 7.86
N SER A 224 -17.73 -3.05 6.67
CA SER A 224 -16.55 -2.78 5.83
C SER A 224 -16.46 -1.31 5.39
N TYR A 225 -17.60 -0.67 5.10
CA TYR A 225 -17.66 0.76 4.78
C TYR A 225 -17.21 1.62 5.96
N LEU A 226 -17.78 1.38 7.15
CA LEU A 226 -17.46 2.12 8.36
C LEU A 226 -16.00 1.92 8.77
N LEU A 227 -15.52 0.68 8.73
CA LEU A 227 -14.13 0.35 9.02
C LEU A 227 -13.19 1.09 8.08
N LEU A 228 -13.44 1.07 6.78
CA LEU A 228 -12.58 1.72 5.80
C LEU A 228 -12.63 3.26 5.91
N SER A 229 -13.79 3.83 6.22
CA SER A 229 -13.95 5.27 6.50
C SER A 229 -13.14 5.71 7.72
N LEU A 230 -13.15 4.90 8.78
CA LEU A 230 -12.33 5.12 9.98
C LEU A 230 -10.83 4.96 9.68
N LEU A 231 -10.45 3.96 8.89
CA LEU A 231 -9.06 3.77 8.46
C LEU A 231 -8.55 4.95 7.64
N TYR A 232 -9.33 5.46 6.68
CA TYR A 232 -8.94 6.67 5.93
C TYR A 232 -8.82 7.90 6.83
N THR A 233 -9.70 8.04 7.82
CA THR A 233 -9.61 9.08 8.84
C THR A 233 -8.34 8.93 9.69
N ALA A 234 -7.98 7.71 10.09
CA ALA A 234 -6.75 7.41 10.83
C ALA A 234 -5.48 7.66 9.99
N VAL A 235 -5.52 7.36 8.69
CA VAL A 235 -4.45 7.73 7.74
C VAL A 235 -4.31 9.24 7.66
N GLY A 236 -5.42 9.98 7.55
CA GLY A 236 -5.42 11.44 7.60
C GLY A 236 -4.82 11.99 8.88
N TYR A 237 -5.20 11.43 10.03
CA TYR A 237 -4.63 11.78 11.32
C TYR A 237 -3.11 11.56 11.36
N GLY A 238 -2.64 10.36 11.01
CA GLY A 238 -1.23 10.02 11.09
C GLY A 238 -0.37 10.86 10.15
N THR A 239 -0.83 11.08 8.92
CA THR A 239 -0.12 11.92 7.95
C THR A 239 -0.10 13.40 8.34
N LEU A 240 -1.18 13.92 8.91
CA LEU A 240 -1.24 15.31 9.38
C LEU A 240 -0.37 15.52 10.62
N GLN A 241 -0.28 14.53 11.53
CA GLN A 241 0.67 14.56 12.65
C GLN A 241 2.13 14.57 12.18
N LEU A 242 2.48 13.71 11.20
CA LEU A 242 3.80 13.69 10.60
C LEU A 242 4.12 15.00 9.89
N PHE A 243 3.14 15.57 9.18
CA PHE A 243 3.26 16.86 8.54
C PHE A 243 3.59 17.96 9.56
N PHE A 244 2.84 18.04 10.68
CA PHE A 244 3.11 19.07 11.70
C PHE A 244 4.47 18.94 12.36
N LYS A 245 4.97 17.72 12.55
CA LYS A 245 6.28 17.51 13.16
C LYS A 245 7.42 18.03 12.28
N TYR A 246 7.49 17.53 11.06
CA TYR A 246 8.69 17.70 10.23
C TYR A 246 8.65 18.94 9.34
N MET A 247 7.47 19.53 9.14
CA MET A 247 7.35 20.70 8.29
C MET A 247 7.65 22.03 9.01
N ALA A 248 7.84 21.99 10.34
CA ALA A 248 8.38 23.09 11.13
C ALA A 248 9.89 23.32 10.88
N GLU A 249 10.61 22.30 10.40
CA GLU A 249 12.07 22.28 10.31
C GLU A 249 12.61 22.78 8.95
N ASP A 250 11.86 22.61 7.85
CA ASP A 250 12.30 23.04 6.52
C ASP A 250 11.14 23.59 5.66
N TYR A 251 11.09 24.92 5.56
CA TYR A 251 10.05 25.66 4.86
C TYR A 251 10.18 25.57 3.32
N ALA A 252 11.34 25.17 2.80
CA ALA A 252 11.63 25.18 1.37
C ALA A 252 11.31 23.85 0.66
N GLN A 253 11.09 22.76 1.39
CA GLN A 253 10.92 21.42 0.79
C GLN A 253 9.46 21.15 0.39
N PRO A 254 9.20 20.69 -0.85
CA PRO A 254 7.87 20.27 -1.27
C PRO A 254 7.30 19.14 -0.40
N SER A 255 6.02 19.22 -0.06
CA SER A 255 5.34 18.27 0.85
C SER A 255 4.97 16.92 0.22
N HIS A 256 5.53 16.59 -0.96
CA HIS A 256 5.18 15.41 -1.77
C HIS A 256 5.24 14.09 -1.01
N VAL A 257 6.18 13.97 -0.08
CA VAL A 257 6.30 12.77 0.76
C VAL A 257 5.01 12.49 1.54
N TYR A 258 4.34 13.52 2.06
CA TYR A 258 3.09 13.37 2.80
C TYR A 258 1.90 13.13 1.87
N GLN A 259 1.90 13.77 0.70
CA GLN A 259 0.88 13.57 -0.35
C GLN A 259 0.82 12.10 -0.76
N TYR A 260 2.00 11.54 -1.08
CA TYR A 260 2.14 10.17 -1.54
C TYR A 260 2.02 9.17 -0.39
N ALA A 261 2.52 9.50 0.82
CA ALA A 261 2.34 8.64 2.00
C ALA A 261 0.86 8.47 2.38
N PHE A 262 0.05 9.53 2.32
CA PHE A 262 -1.41 9.43 2.51
C PHE A 262 -2.01 8.45 1.50
N PHE A 263 -1.71 8.66 0.22
CA PHE A 263 -2.21 7.83 -0.86
C PHE A 263 -1.84 6.34 -0.66
N CYS A 264 -0.56 6.04 -0.43
CA CYS A 264 -0.08 4.68 -0.18
C CYS A 264 -0.75 4.04 1.04
N ALA A 265 -0.86 4.76 2.14
CA ALA A 265 -1.51 4.23 3.35
C ALA A 265 -3.00 3.96 3.11
N ALA A 266 -3.71 4.81 2.36
CA ALA A 266 -5.10 4.59 2.00
C ALA A 266 -5.29 3.34 1.14
N ILE A 267 -4.47 3.13 0.11
CA ILE A 267 -4.55 1.90 -0.71
C ILE A 267 -4.16 0.64 0.08
N TYR A 268 -3.25 0.74 1.06
CA TYR A 268 -2.94 -0.38 1.95
C TYR A 268 -4.09 -0.72 2.90
N CYS A 269 -4.78 0.28 3.45
CA CYS A 269 -5.99 0.06 4.23
C CYS A 269 -7.07 -0.63 3.39
N GLN A 270 -7.24 -0.21 2.13
CA GLN A 270 -8.16 -0.87 1.19
C GLN A 270 -7.74 -2.32 0.96
N ALA A 271 -6.47 -2.57 0.62
CA ALA A 271 -5.95 -3.92 0.41
C ALA A 271 -6.20 -4.84 1.62
N LEU A 272 -5.94 -4.33 2.83
CA LEU A 272 -6.17 -5.06 4.08
C LEU A 272 -7.65 -5.44 4.25
N VAL A 273 -8.57 -4.49 4.04
CA VAL A 273 -10.01 -4.75 4.17
C VAL A 273 -10.50 -5.75 3.13
N PHE A 274 -10.08 -5.62 1.86
CA PHE A 274 -10.41 -6.59 0.80
C PHE A 274 -9.78 -7.96 1.04
N PHE A 275 -8.60 -8.01 1.67
CA PHE A 275 -7.96 -9.27 2.02
C PHE A 275 -8.73 -10.00 3.11
N LEU A 276 -9.14 -9.29 4.16
CA LEU A 276 -9.81 -9.86 5.33
C LEU A 276 -11.30 -10.15 5.11
N PHE A 277 -11.99 -9.30 4.34
CA PHE A 277 -13.46 -9.33 4.23
C PHE A 277 -13.96 -9.48 2.78
N GLY A 278 -13.08 -9.48 1.79
CA GLY A 278 -13.46 -9.68 0.40
C GLY A 278 -13.76 -11.15 0.10
N GLY A 279 -14.95 -11.43 -0.41
CA GLY A 279 -15.36 -12.75 -0.88
C GLY A 279 -15.17 -12.91 -2.39
N PRO A 280 -15.05 -14.14 -2.91
CA PRO A 280 -14.99 -14.39 -4.34
C PRO A 280 -16.37 -14.23 -4.99
N TYR A 281 -16.42 -13.65 -6.20
CA TYR A 281 -17.68 -13.34 -6.90
C TYR A 281 -18.59 -14.56 -7.16
N HIS A 282 -18.02 -15.73 -7.46
CA HIS A 282 -18.79 -16.93 -7.84
C HIS A 282 -19.75 -17.43 -6.75
N LEU A 283 -19.47 -17.14 -5.47
CA LEU A 283 -20.36 -17.51 -4.35
C LEU A 283 -21.61 -16.62 -4.28
N VAL A 284 -21.51 -15.37 -4.76
CA VAL A 284 -22.64 -14.44 -4.81
C VAL A 284 -23.58 -14.78 -5.96
N GLU A 285 -23.04 -15.13 -7.13
CA GLU A 285 -23.82 -15.61 -8.28
C GLU A 285 -24.58 -16.90 -7.94
N GLN A 286 -23.93 -17.89 -7.31
CA GLN A 286 -24.60 -19.12 -6.88
C GLN A 286 -25.74 -18.86 -5.88
N TYR A 287 -25.60 -17.89 -4.98
CA TYR A 287 -26.66 -17.56 -4.03
C TYR A 287 -27.84 -16.84 -4.70
N ALA A 288 -27.55 -15.94 -5.66
CA ALA A 288 -28.55 -15.22 -6.43
C ALA A 288 -29.33 -16.15 -7.38
N GLU A 289 -28.68 -17.15 -7.98
CA GLU A 289 -29.33 -18.19 -8.78
C GLU A 289 -30.22 -19.10 -7.93
N GLN A 290 -29.84 -19.37 -6.68
CA GLN A 290 -30.61 -20.23 -5.77
C GLN A 290 -31.78 -19.52 -5.10
N ASN A 291 -31.78 -18.18 -5.03
CA ASN A 291 -32.83 -17.38 -4.40
C ASN A 291 -33.27 -16.22 -5.31
N PRO A 292 -33.94 -16.50 -6.44
CA PRO A 292 -34.50 -15.44 -7.27
C PRO A 292 -35.55 -14.68 -6.47
N ILE A 293 -35.36 -13.38 -6.32
CA ILE A 293 -36.36 -12.50 -5.72
C ILE A 293 -37.55 -12.45 -6.69
N HIS A 294 -38.68 -13.06 -6.29
CA HIS A 294 -39.95 -13.01 -7.00
C HIS A 294 -40.69 -11.68 -6.80
#